data_AF-A0A918D0P7-F1
#
_entry.id   AF-A0A918D0P7-F1
#
_cell.length_a   1.000
_cell.length_b   1.000
_cell.length_c   1.000
_cell.angle_alpha   90.00
_cell.angle_beta   90.00
_cell.angle_gamma   90.00
#
_symmetry.space_group_name_H-M   'P 1'
#
loop_
_entity.id
_entity.type
_entity.pdbx_description
1 polymer ?
#
loop_
_entity_poly.entity_id
_entity_poly.type
_entity_poly.pdbx_seq_one_letter_code
_entity_poly.pdbx_strand_id
1 'polypeptide(L)'
;MMNNISANEYRRLKNKVLICDFISIPITISFTIYLYGSLLDGELRRVNELLLLIPVTLITVTIMWFLTSTDKQVKREKNKETRKKNKSKKRIAVEYSLIVLVFFLLIVYAIKR
;
A
#
# COMPACT_ATOMS: atom_id res chain seq x y z
N MET A 1 -28.96 7.09 -3.93
CA MET A 1 -28.49 7.08 -5.33
C MET A 1 -27.55 5.90 -5.55
N MET A 2 -28.03 4.87 -6.26
CA MET A 2 -27.19 3.75 -6.70
C MET A 2 -26.39 4.26 -7.90
N ASN A 3 -25.12 4.63 -7.67
CA ASN A 3 -24.22 5.03 -8.75
C ASN A 3 -23.98 3.81 -9.64
N ASN A 4 -24.73 3.69 -10.74
CA ASN A 4 -24.44 2.71 -11.78
C ASN A 4 -23.02 2.99 -12.31
N ILE A 5 -22.09 2.09 -11.98
CA ILE A 5 -20.73 2.11 -12.49
C ILE A 5 -20.82 1.58 -13.92
N SER A 6 -20.31 2.33 -14.91
CA SER A 6 -20.26 1.80 -16.28
C SER A 6 -19.34 0.57 -16.34
N ALA A 7 -19.61 -0.37 -17.25
CA ALA A 7 -18.83 -1.61 -17.37
C ALA A 7 -17.31 -1.34 -17.56
N ASN A 8 -16.98 -0.29 -18.33
CA ASN A 8 -15.59 0.14 -18.54
C ASN A 8 -14.94 0.70 -17.26
N GLU A 9 -15.67 1.51 -16.50
CA GLU A 9 -15.19 2.04 -15.22
C GLU A 9 -15.01 0.92 -14.18
N TYR A 10 -15.93 -0.04 -14.14
CA TYR A 10 -15.82 -1.21 -13.27
C TYR A 10 -14.59 -2.05 -13.61
N ARG A 11 -14.34 -2.34 -14.89
CA ARG A 11 -13.16 -3.10 -15.34
C ARG A 11 -11.86 -2.40 -14.96
N ARG A 12 -11.79 -1.07 -15.16
CA ARG A 12 -10.63 -0.26 -14.76
C ARG A 12 -10.39 -0.33 -13.24
N LEU A 13 -11.44 -0.17 -12.43
CA LEU A 13 -11.34 -0.23 -10.98
C LEU A 13 -10.94 -1.63 -10.50
N LYS A 14 -11.51 -2.69 -11.09
CA LYS A 14 -11.13 -4.08 -10.79
C LYS A 14 -9.65 -4.35 -11.05
N ASN A 15 -9.13 -3.94 -12.22
CA ASN A 15 -7.70 -4.10 -12.52
C ASN A 15 -6.82 -3.33 -11.52
N LYS A 16 -7.23 -2.12 -11.15
CA LYS A 16 -6.50 -1.33 -10.15
C LYS A 16 -6.49 -2.00 -8.77
N VAL A 17 -7.62 -2.57 -8.35
CA VAL A 17 -7.73 -3.34 -7.11
C VAL A 17 -6.79 -4.55 -7.17
N LEU A 18 -6.79 -5.31 -8.27
CA LEU A 18 -5.91 -6.47 -8.43
C LEU A 18 -4.43 -6.10 -8.35
N ILE A 19 -4.01 -5.01 -9.02
CA ILE A 19 -2.63 -4.51 -8.93
C ILE A 19 -2.30 -4.09 -7.49
N CYS A 20 -3.20 -3.36 -6.83
CA CYS A 20 -2.96 -2.92 -5.46
C CYS A 20 -2.80 -4.13 -4.53
N ASP A 21 -3.71 -5.09 -4.62
CA ASP A 21 -3.76 -6.20 -3.68
C ASP A 21 -2.66 -7.22 -3.93
N PHE A 22 -2.38 -7.58 -5.18
CA PHE A 22 -1.39 -8.64 -5.49
C PHE A 22 0.02 -8.12 -5.75
N ILE A 23 0.22 -6.81 -5.92
CA ILE A 23 1.54 -6.23 -6.15
C ILE A 23 1.89 -5.24 -5.04
N SER A 24 1.11 -4.18 -4.89
CA SER A 24 1.47 -3.10 -3.96
C SER A 24 1.46 -3.54 -2.49
N ILE A 25 0.44 -4.28 -2.05
CA ILE A 25 0.33 -4.74 -0.66
C ILE A 25 1.47 -5.71 -0.29
N PRO A 26 1.74 -6.80 -1.04
CA PRO A 26 2.84 -7.72 -0.74
C PRO A 26 4.20 -7.04 -0.67
N ILE A 27 4.48 -6.14 -1.63
CA ILE A 27 5.73 -5.37 -1.63
C ILE A 27 5.81 -4.50 -0.37
N THR A 28 4.74 -3.75 -0.05
CA THR A 28 4.72 -2.85 1.10
C THR A 28 4.90 -3.60 2.42
N ILE A 29 4.19 -4.72 2.60
CA ILE A 29 4.28 -5.53 3.82
C ILE A 29 5.69 -6.14 3.93
N SER A 30 6.20 -6.76 2.85
CA SER A 30 7.53 -7.40 2.86
C SER A 30 8.61 -6.38 3.20
N PHE A 31 8.56 -5.20 2.59
CA PHE A 31 9.54 -4.14 2.82
C PHE A 31 9.43 -3.56 4.23
N THR A 32 8.21 -3.39 4.75
CA THR A 32 7.98 -2.89 6.11
C THR A 32 8.51 -3.87 7.15
N ILE A 33 8.25 -5.18 7.00
CA ILE A 33 8.76 -6.21 7.91
C ILE A 33 10.30 -6.26 7.85
N TYR A 34 10.87 -6.18 6.65
CA TYR A 34 12.32 -6.15 6.47
C TYR A 34 12.98 -4.95 7.14
N LEU A 35 12.43 -3.74 6.95
CA LEU A 35 12.95 -2.52 7.56
C LEU A 35 12.79 -2.56 9.08
N TYR A 36 11.66 -3.04 9.59
CA TYR A 36 11.42 -3.19 11.01
C TYR A 36 12.41 -4.17 11.65
N GLY A 37 12.64 -5.33 11.03
CA GLY A 37 13.64 -6.29 11.48
C GLY A 37 15.06 -5.72 11.46
N SER A 38 15.42 -4.99 10.40
CA SER A 38 16.72 -4.32 10.29
C SER A 38 16.91 -3.24 11.36
N LEU A 39 15.84 -2.52 11.72
CA LEU A 39 15.88 -1.50 12.76
C LEU A 39 16.12 -2.10 14.16
N LEU A 40 15.50 -3.25 14.43
CA LEU A 40 15.68 -4.00 15.69
C LEU A 40 17.08 -4.61 15.81
N ASP A 41 17.57 -5.27 14.76
CA ASP A 41 18.88 -5.92 14.77
C ASP A 41 20.03 -4.91 14.67
N GLY A 42 19.72 -3.71 14.19
CA GLY A 42 20.64 -2.61 14.15
C GLY A 42 21.54 -2.54 12.94
N GLU A 43 21.41 -3.51 12.05
CA GLU A 43 22.11 -3.63 10.78
C GLU A 43 21.09 -3.99 9.69
N LEU A 44 21.45 -3.76 8.43
CA LEU A 44 20.60 -4.18 7.31
C LEU A 44 20.58 -5.71 7.22
N ARG A 45 19.38 -6.29 7.34
CA ARG A 45 19.18 -7.73 7.15
C ARG A 45 19.57 -8.17 5.75
N ARG A 46 19.86 -9.45 5.57
CA ARG A 46 20.21 -9.99 4.25
C ARG A 46 19.02 -9.88 3.30
N VAL A 47 19.27 -9.45 2.07
CA VAL A 47 18.24 -9.31 1.02
C VAL A 47 17.53 -10.64 0.74
N ASN A 48 18.18 -11.78 0.98
CA ASN A 48 17.55 -13.11 0.85
C ASN A 48 16.35 -13.29 1.79
N GLU A 49 16.34 -12.64 2.96
CA GLU A 49 15.20 -12.69 3.88
C GLU A 49 13.99 -11.93 3.31
N LEU A 50 14.23 -10.82 2.59
CA LEU A 50 13.17 -10.10 1.88
C LEU A 50 12.53 -10.98 0.81
N LEU A 51 13.31 -11.75 0.07
CA LEU A 51 12.81 -12.66 -0.96
C LEU A 51 11.93 -13.77 -0.38
N LEU A 52 12.26 -14.27 0.83
CA LEU A 52 11.45 -15.27 1.53
C LEU A 52 10.10 -14.72 2.04
N LEU A 53 10.00 -13.40 2.29
CA LEU A 53 8.75 -12.76 2.71
C LEU A 53 7.74 -12.60 1.56
N ILE A 54 8.21 -12.55 0.31
CA ILE A 54 7.35 -12.43 -0.88
C ILE A 54 6.31 -13.56 -0.99
N PRO A 55 6.67 -14.86 -0.95
CA PRO A 55 5.68 -15.93 -1.04
C PRO A 55 4.70 -15.93 0.13
N VAL A 56 5.17 -15.65 1.35
CA VAL A 56 4.32 -15.59 2.56
C VAL A 56 3.27 -14.48 2.43
N THR A 57 3.70 -13.30 1.98
CA THR A 57 2.78 -12.16 1.80
C THR A 57 1.79 -12.40 0.66
N LEU A 58 2.21 -13.03 -0.44
CA LEU A 58 1.31 -13.40 -1.54
C LEU A 58 0.24 -14.43 -1.13
N ILE A 59 0.62 -15.46 -0.36
CA ILE A 59 -0.34 -16.44 0.18
C ILE A 59 -1.35 -15.74 1.07
N THR A 60 -0.88 -14.88 1.97
CA THR A 60 -1.73 -14.12 2.89
C THR A 60 -2.73 -13.23 2.14
N VAL A 61 -2.27 -12.49 1.13
CA VAL A 61 -3.11 -11.67 0.27
C VAL A 61 -4.14 -12.52 -0.46
N THR A 62 -3.75 -13.69 -0.98
CA THR A 62 -4.66 -14.57 -1.72
C THR A 62 -5.78 -15.09 -0.82
N ILE A 63 -5.47 -15.49 0.41
CA ILE A 63 -6.46 -15.91 1.40
C ILE A 63 -7.40 -14.74 1.73
N MET A 64 -6.84 -13.57 2.00
CA MET A 64 -7.63 -12.37 2.33
C MET A 64 -8.53 -11.94 1.16
N TRP A 65 -8.04 -12.08 -0.08
CA TRP A 65 -8.79 -11.82 -1.29
C TRP A 65 -9.98 -12.77 -1.42
N PHE A 66 -9.76 -14.07 -1.20
CA PHE A 66 -10.83 -15.08 -1.28
C PHE A 66 -11.94 -14.82 -0.24
N LEU A 67 -11.57 -14.35 0.95
CA LEU A 67 -12.52 -13.97 2.00
C LEU A 67 -13.27 -12.66 1.70
N THR A 68 -12.80 -11.84 0.75
CA THR A 68 -13.31 -10.50 0.52
C THR A 68 -13.98 -10.37 -0.85
N SER A 69 -15.30 -10.16 -0.86
CA SER A 69 -16.08 -9.93 -2.10
C SER A 69 -15.49 -8.82 -3.00
N THR A 70 -15.18 -9.17 -4.25
CA THR A 70 -14.65 -8.27 -5.29
C THR A 70 -15.48 -7.00 -5.46
N ASP A 71 -16.81 -7.08 -5.42
CA ASP A 71 -17.68 -5.91 -5.56
C ASP A 71 -17.56 -4.94 -4.39
N LYS A 72 -17.40 -5.46 -3.16
CA LYS A 72 -17.13 -4.62 -1.99
C LYS A 72 -15.79 -3.88 -2.15
N GLN A 73 -14.79 -4.52 -2.74
CA GLN A 73 -13.49 -3.91 -2.97
C GLN A 73 -13.52 -2.83 -4.06
N VAL A 74 -14.16 -3.11 -5.20
CA VAL A 74 -14.35 -2.15 -6.28
C VAL A 74 -15.12 -0.92 -5.80
N LYS A 75 -16.17 -1.12 -5.00
CA LYS A 75 -16.95 -0.02 -4.39
C LYS A 75 -16.09 0.81 -3.41
N ARG A 76 -15.24 0.16 -2.62
CA ARG A 76 -14.28 0.85 -1.73
C ARG A 76 -13.30 1.71 -2.51
N GLU A 77 -12.71 1.21 -3.60
CA GLU A 77 -11.80 2.00 -4.44
C GLU A 77 -12.51 3.18 -5.10
N LYS A 78 -13.74 3.01 -5.61
CA LYS A 78 -14.53 4.13 -6.13
C LYS A 78 -14.78 5.21 -5.05
N ASN A 79 -15.09 4.80 -3.82
CA ASN A 79 -15.25 5.72 -2.69
C ASN A 79 -13.93 6.40 -2.31
N LYS A 80 -12.79 5.73 -2.42
CA LYS A 80 -11.47 6.36 -2.20
C LYS A 80 -11.15 7.37 -3.30
N GLU A 81 -11.42 7.06 -4.57
CA GLU A 81 -11.18 8.01 -5.67
C GLU A 81 -12.05 9.27 -5.56
N THR A 82 -13.34 9.11 -5.24
CA THR A 82 -14.23 10.25 -5.01
C THR A 82 -13.80 11.09 -3.80
N ARG A 83 -13.40 10.45 -2.70
CA ARG A 83 -12.82 11.16 -1.54
C ARG A 83 -11.52 11.89 -1.89
N LYS A 84 -10.63 11.28 -2.68
CA LYS A 84 -9.38 11.94 -3.13
C LYS A 84 -9.67 13.14 -4.02
N LYS A 85 -10.64 13.04 -4.94
CA LYS A 85 -11.07 14.16 -5.78
C LYS A 85 -11.67 15.30 -4.97
N ASN A 86 -12.35 14.99 -3.87
CA ASN A 86 -12.95 15.98 -2.97
C ASN A 86 -11.99 16.49 -1.87
N LYS A 87 -10.75 15.97 -1.76
CA LYS A 87 -9.77 16.50 -0.80
C LYS A 87 -9.28 17.88 -1.26
N SER A 88 -9.24 18.83 -0.32
CA SER A 88 -8.67 20.16 -0.58
C SER A 88 -7.16 20.08 -0.86
N LYS A 89 -6.69 20.88 -1.82
CA LYS A 89 -5.27 21.00 -2.19
C LYS A 89 -4.36 21.33 -0.99
N LYS A 90 -4.85 22.15 -0.05
CA LYS A 90 -4.10 22.50 1.17
C LYS A 90 -3.83 21.28 2.06
N ARG A 91 -4.79 20.37 2.19
CA ARG A 91 -4.64 19.14 2.99
C ARG A 91 -3.64 18.17 2.37
N ILE A 92 -3.61 18.08 1.04
CA ILE A 92 -2.65 17.26 0.31
C ILE A 92 -1.22 17.78 0.53
N ALA A 93 -1.01 19.09 0.46
CA ALA A 93 0.30 19.70 0.67
C ALA A 93 0.86 19.42 2.09
N VAL A 94 0.01 19.50 3.13
CA VAL A 94 0.41 19.19 4.51
C VAL A 94 0.78 17.72 4.67
N GLU A 95 0.00 16.79 4.11
CA GLU A 95 0.30 15.36 4.16
C GLU A 95 1.67 15.05 3.51
N TYR A 96 1.97 15.65 2.35
CA TYR A 96 3.26 15.47 1.68
C TYR A 96 4.43 16.06 2.48
N SER A 97 4.26 17.26 3.04
CA SER A 97 5.29 17.89 3.86
C SER A 97 5.68 17.03 5.06
N LEU A 98 4.69 16.42 5.73
CA LEU A 98 4.92 15.48 6.83
C LEU A 98 5.68 14.23 6.38
N ILE A 99 5.31 13.64 5.24
CA ILE A 99 6.01 12.45 4.71
C ILE A 99 7.47 12.78 4.39
N VAL A 100 7.73 13.92 3.76
CA VAL A 100 9.10 14.37 3.44
C VAL A 100 9.91 14.59 4.72
N LEU A 101 9.31 15.20 5.74
CA LEU A 101 9.97 15.40 7.04
C LEU A 101 10.38 14.06 7.68
N VAL A 102 9.46 13.09 7.73
CA VAL A 102 9.74 11.76 8.29
C VAL A 102 10.84 11.05 7.50
N PHE A 103 10.80 11.13 6.17
CA PHE A 103 11.83 10.56 5.32
C PHE A 103 13.21 11.18 5.58
N PHE A 104 13.26 12.50 5.75
CA PHE A 104 14.50 13.21 6.08
C PHE A 104 15.06 12.79 7.45
N LEU A 105 14.20 12.65 8.47
CA LEU A 105 14.59 12.17 9.79
C LEU A 105 15.17 10.74 9.73
N LEU A 106 14.59 9.85 8.91
CA LEU A 106 15.10 8.50 8.72
C LEU A 106 16.50 8.50 8.08
N ILE A 107 16.74 9.35 7.07
CA ILE A 107 18.06 9.49 6.45
C ILE A 107 19.09 10.01 7.46
N VAL A 108 18.76 11.07 8.19
CA VAL A 108 19.66 11.65 9.20
C VAL A 108 19.99 10.64 10.29
N TYR A 109 19.00 9.88 10.75
CA TYR A 109 19.22 8.80 11.72
C TYR A 109 20.14 7.70 11.18
N ALA A 110 19.95 7.30 9.92
CA ALA A 110 20.77 6.27 9.28
C ALA A 110 22.22 6.71 9.05
N ILE A 111 22.49 8.00 8.84
CA ILE A 111 23.86 8.55 8.66
C ILE A 111 24.57 8.74 10.01
N LYS A 112 23.82 9.01 11.07
CA LYS A 112 24.39 9.28 12.40
C LYS A 112 24.68 8.00 13.20
N ARG A 113 24.19 6.86 12.73
CA ARG A 113 24.51 5.52 13.21
C ARG A 113 25.69 4.96 12.42
#